data_AF-A0A1Q5NZ98-F1
#
_entry.id   AF-A0A1Q5NZ98-F1
#
_cell.length_a   1.000
_cell.length_b   1.000
_cell.length_c   1.000
_cell.angle_alpha   90.00
_cell.angle_beta   90.00
_cell.angle_gamma   90.00
#
_symmetry.space_group_name_H-M   'P 1'
#
loop_
_entity.id
_entity.type
_entity.pdbx_description
1 polymer ?
#
loop_
_entity_poly.entity_id
_entity_poly.type
_entity_poly.pdbx_seq_one_letter_code
_entity_poly.pdbx_strand_id
1 'polypeptide(L)' 'MLETMEAGKESIRLVQEHIQTQKDFSIETTLSGNLPIKQISKAKQAGFNVIMYYVGVEDIDINISRIA' A
#
# COMPACT_ATOMS: atom_id res chain seq x y z
N MET A 1 2.68 -18.39 8.40
CA MET A 1 2.04 -18.52 7.07
C MET A 1 0.55 -18.18 7.12
N LEU A 2 -0.23 -18.84 7.99
CA LEU A 2 -1.65 -18.49 8.23
C LEU A 2 -1.81 -17.04 8.74
N GLU A 3 -1.04 -16.65 9.76
CA GLU A 3 -1.11 -15.28 10.33
C GLU A 3 -0.80 -14.18 9.30
N THR A 4 0.22 -14.36 8.46
CA THR A 4 0.58 -13.42 7.40
C THR A 4 -0.55 -13.26 6.38
N MET A 5 -1.22 -14.37 6.04
CA MET A 5 -2.34 -14.36 5.11
C MET A 5 -3.57 -13.67 5.71
N GLU A 6 -3.84 -13.89 7.00
CA GLU A 6 -4.93 -13.20 7.71
C GLU A 6 -4.64 -11.70 7.87
N ALA A 7 -3.40 -11.31 8.21
CA ALA A 7 -3.00 -9.91 8.26
C ALA A 7 -3.16 -9.22 6.89
N GLY A 8 -2.84 -9.91 5.80
CA GLY A 8 -3.06 -9.41 4.45
C GLY A 8 -4.54 -9.16 4.13
N LYS A 9 -5.42 -10.09 4.51
CA LYS A 9 -6.87 -9.93 4.34
C LYS A 9 -7.40 -8.76 5.18
N GLU A 10 -6.96 -8.65 6.42
CA GLU A 10 -7.40 -7.59 7.33
C GLU A 10 -6.94 -6.21 6.85
N SER A 11 -5.71 -6.09 6.34
CA SER A 11 -5.21 -4.86 5.72
C SER A 11 -6.10 -4.42 4.54
N ILE A 12 -6.49 -5.38 3.67
CA ILE A 12 -7.41 -5.10 2.56
C ILE A 12 -8.78 -4.63 3.07
N ARG A 13 -9.30 -5.28 4.13
CA ARG A 13 -10.58 -4.93 4.75
C ARG A 13 -10.56 -3.51 5.31
N LEU A 14 -9.53 -3.16 6.06
CA LEU A 14 -9.37 -1.83 6.67
C LEU A 14 -9.30 -0.73 5.60
N VAL A 15 -8.54 -0.93 4.52
CA VAL A 15 -8.47 0.05 3.43
C VAL A 15 -9.84 0.25 2.78
N GLN A 16 -10.59 -0.83 2.55
CA GLN A 16 -11.94 -0.72 1.99
C GLN A 16 -12.90 0.02 2.92
N GLU A 17 -12.84 -0.27 4.23
CA GLU A 17 -13.64 0.39 5.25
C GLU A 17 -13.35 1.90 5.30
N HIS A 18 -12.07 2.29 5.27
CA HIS A 18 -11.69 3.71 5.29
C HIS A 18 -12.15 4.44 4.02
N ILE A 19 -12.04 3.81 2.84
CA ILE A 19 -12.57 4.38 1.59
C ILE A 19 -14.10 4.56 1.67
N GLN A 20 -14.82 3.55 2.15
CA GLN A 20 -16.29 3.59 2.25
C GLN A 20 -16.77 4.65 3.27
N THR A 21 -16.04 4.80 4.37
CA THR A 21 -16.38 5.73 5.45
C THR A 21 -15.79 7.13 5.28
N GLN A 22 -15.13 7.41 4.14
CA GLN A 22 -14.48 8.68 3.85
C GLN A 22 -13.48 9.11 4.94
N LYS A 23 -12.80 8.13 5.55
CA LYS A 23 -11.82 8.36 6.60
C LYS A 23 -10.41 8.34 5.99
N ASP A 24 -9.60 9.34 6.34
CA ASP A 24 -8.21 9.42 5.89
C ASP A 24 -7.38 8.22 6.37
N PHE A 25 -6.45 7.77 5.52
CA PHE A 25 -5.56 6.65 5.80
C PHE A 25 -4.26 6.76 4.97
N SER A 26 -3.23 6.03 5.39
CA SER A 26 -1.97 5.88 4.68
C SER A 26 -1.65 4.40 4.45
N ILE A 27 -1.02 4.08 3.33
CA ILE A 27 -0.54 2.73 3.02
C ILE A 27 0.95 2.84 2.70
N GLU A 28 1.77 2.04 3.38
CA GLU A 28 3.15 1.79 3.00
C GLU A 28 3.22 0.51 2.15
N THR A 29 3.98 0.54 1.04
CA THR A 29 4.09 -0.59 0.14
C THR A 29 5.38 -0.53 -0.66
N THR A 30 5.94 -1.70 -0.99
CA THR A 30 7.07 -1.84 -1.93
C THR A 30 6.63 -1.79 -3.40
N LEU A 31 5.32 -1.66 -3.68
CA LEU A 31 4.74 -1.70 -5.03
C LEU A 31 5.07 -2.96 -5.83
N SER A 32 5.43 -4.07 -5.18
CA SER A 32 5.77 -5.34 -5.82
C SER A 32 4.56 -6.08 -6.45
N GLY A 33 3.36 -5.49 -6.41
CA GLY A 33 2.15 -6.06 -6.98
C GLY A 33 1.06 -5.03 -7.25
N ASN A 34 -0.07 -5.49 -7.80
CA ASN A 34 -1.14 -4.62 -8.31
C ASN A 34 -2.12 -4.09 -7.25
N LEU A 35 -2.05 -4.57 -6.00
CA LEU A 35 -3.00 -4.19 -4.95
C LEU A 35 -2.98 -2.68 -4.65
N PRO A 36 -1.82 -2.02 -4.42
CA PRO A 36 -1.77 -0.58 -4.17
C PRO A 36 -2.35 0.24 -5.32
N ILE A 37 -2.08 -0.15 -6.57
CA ILE A 37 -2.62 0.54 -7.75
C ILE A 37 -4.16 0.46 -7.78
N LYS A 38 -4.72 -0.70 -7.46
CA LYS A 38 -6.18 -0.87 -7.33
C LYS A 38 -6.75 -0.03 -6.18
N GLN A 39 -6.07 0.04 -5.04
CA GLN A 39 -6.49 0.86 -3.90
C GLN A 39 -6.46 2.35 -4.23
N ILE A 40 -5.40 2.84 -4.90
CA ILE A 40 -5.31 4.22 -5.39
C ILE A 40 -6.48 4.54 -6.35
N SER A 41 -6.77 3.65 -7.31
CA SER A 41 -7.87 3.85 -8.25
C SER A 41 -9.22 3.92 -7.54
N LYS A 42 -9.48 3.01 -6.58
CA LYS A 42 -10.72 3.02 -5.79
C LYS A 42 -10.85 4.27 -4.91
N ALA A 43 -9.78 4.70 -4.26
CA ALA A 43 -9.77 5.91 -3.44
C ALA A 43 -10.10 7.15 -4.29
N LYS A 44 -9.47 7.28 -5.47
CA LYS A 44 -9.77 8.37 -6.42
C LYS A 44 -11.23 8.35 -6.88
N GLN A 45 -11.76 7.17 -7.22
CA GLN A 45 -13.18 7.03 -7.59
C GLN A 45 -14.13 7.41 -6.45
N ALA A 46 -13.72 7.21 -5.20
CA ALA A 46 -14.48 7.60 -4.01
C ALA A 46 -14.28 9.08 -3.61
N GLY A 47 -13.52 9.87 -4.38
CA GLY A 47 -13.34 11.30 -4.13
C GLY A 47 -12.13 11.68 -3.27
N PHE A 48 -11.27 10.73 -2.91
CA PHE A 48 -10.06 11.03 -2.16
C PHE A 48 -9.03 11.79 -3.02
N ASN A 49 -8.37 12.76 -2.40
CA ASN A 49 -7.09 13.26 -2.91
C ASN A 49 -5.98 12.27 -2.54
N VAL A 50 -5.23 11.78 -3.53
CA VAL A 50 -4.18 10.76 -3.31
C VAL A 50 -2.80 11.37 -3.56
N ILE A 51 -1.96 11.33 -2.53
CA ILE A 51 -0.55 11.74 -2.58
C ILE A 51 0.30 10.47 -2.51
N MET A 52 1.28 10.35 -3.42
CA MET A 52 2.20 9.21 -3.47
C MET A 52 3.63 9.69 -3.31
N TYR A 53 4.31 9.15 -2.31
CA TYR A 53 5.75 9.30 -2.13
C TYR A 53 6.43 8.02 -2.61
N TYR A 54 7.21 8.11 -3.68
CA TYR A 54 8.01 6.99 -4.18
C TYR A 54 9.47 7.21 -3.84
N VAL A 55 10.06 6.25 -3.13
CA VAL A 55 11.48 6.27 -2.75
C VAL A 55 12.17 5.13 -3.50
N GLY A 56 13.01 5.51 -4.46
CA GLY A 56 13.92 4.62 -5.18
C GLY A 56 15.38 4.91 -4.83
N VAL A 57 16.24 3.92 -5.02
CA VAL A 57 17.70 4.07 -4.98
C VAL A 57 18.27 3.79 -6.36
N GLU A 58 19.45 4.33 -6.64
CA GLU A 58 20.08 4.27 -7.97
C GLU A 58 20.52 2.85 -8.36
N ASP A 59 20.93 2.03 -7.37
CA ASP A 59 21.46 0.68 -7.59
C ASP A 59 20.83 -0.33 -6.61
N ILE A 60 20.64 -1.57 -7.09
CA ILE A 60 20.14 -2.69 -6.29
C ILE A 60 21.08 -3.03 -5.13
N ASP A 61 22.38 -2.86 -5.31
CA ASP A 61 23.40 -3.15 -4.30
C ASP A 61 23.20 -2.28 -3.04
N ILE A 62 22.66 -1.07 -3.19
CA ILE A 62 22.32 -0.19 -2.07
C ILE A 62 21.25 -0.85 -1.19
N ASN A 63 20.22 -1.47 -1.77
CA ASN A 63 19.19 -2.16 -1.00
C ASN A 63 19.73 -3.43 -0.34
N ILE A 64 20.57 -4.20 -1.04
CA ILE A 64 21.19 -5.42 -0.50
C ILE A 64 22.06 -5.08 0.72
N SER A 65 22.86 -4.01 0.64
CA SER A 65 23.75 -3.58 1.71
C SER A 65 23.05 -3.18 3.02
N ARG A 66 21.76 -2.80 2.95
CA ARG A 66 20.96 -2.36 4.11
C ARG A 66 20.31 -3.50 4.87
N ILE A 67 20.29 -4.71 4.31
CA ILE A 67 19.70 -5.91 4.92
C ILE A 67 20.76 -6.73 5.65
N ALA A 68 22.02 -6.65 5.22
CA ALA A 68 23.16 -7.46 5.67
C ALA A 68 23.61 -7.18 7.12
#